data_AF-A0A945KHI6-F1
#
_entry.id   AF-A0A945KHI6-F1
#
_cell.length_a   1.000
_cell.length_b   1.000
_cell.length_c   1.000
_cell.angle_alpha   90.00
_cell.angle_beta   90.00
_cell.angle_gamma   90.00
#
_symmetry.space_group_name_H-M   'P 1'
#
loop_
_entity.id
_entity.type
_entity.pdbx_description
1 polymer ?
#
loop_
_entity_poly.entity_id
_entity_poly.type
_entity_poly.pdbx_seq_one_letter_code
_entity_poly.pdbx_strand_id
1 'polypeptide(L)'
;MIALISDLHANIEAVDAVFQDIDTQSVDAVVCLGDTVGYGASPADVMRKVQERCAMTLLGNHDAAVLDDRQAYGFHERALLAVDWTRRALDPEVESNHALWDWLGELKPKGVFESDAIRFQMVHASPREPLSEYLLPNMPSSSERLLANFEAAQERVTFYGHTHHPGAFQEARPFAKPDFTGRNEAGF
;
A
#
# COMPACT_ATOMS: atom_id res chain seq x y z
N MET A 1 8.38 -15.43 8.40
CA MET A 1 7.13 -15.06 7.68
C MET A 1 6.93 -13.55 7.74
N ILE A 2 6.63 -12.92 6.61
CA ILE A 2 6.35 -11.47 6.53
C ILE A 2 4.88 -11.29 6.14
N ALA A 3 4.18 -10.37 6.80
CA ALA A 3 2.86 -9.93 6.37
C ALA A 3 2.99 -8.65 5.52
N LEU A 4 2.26 -8.61 4.40
CA LEU A 4 2.15 -7.45 3.54
C LEU A 4 0.74 -6.90 3.60
N ILE A 5 0.60 -5.61 3.87
CA ILE A 5 -0.66 -4.89 3.84
C ILE A 5 -0.53 -3.68 2.91
N SER A 6 -1.64 -3.18 2.38
CA SER A 6 -1.67 -2.03 1.47
C SER A 6 -3.09 -1.49 1.40
N ASP A 7 -3.24 -0.25 0.93
CA ASP A 7 -4.55 0.30 0.55
C ASP A 7 -5.54 0.26 1.72
N LEU A 8 -5.08 0.72 2.87
CA LEU A 8 -5.85 0.74 4.11
C LEU A 8 -6.94 1.80 4.07
N HIS A 9 -6.69 2.89 3.32
CA HIS A 9 -7.66 3.94 3.01
C HIS A 9 -8.37 4.48 4.25
N ALA A 10 -7.64 4.75 5.34
CA ALA A 10 -8.20 5.25 6.60
C ALA A 10 -9.36 4.42 7.19
N ASN A 11 -9.45 3.13 6.85
CA ASN A 11 -10.48 2.22 7.36
C ASN A 11 -9.97 1.51 8.63
N ILE A 12 -10.29 2.11 9.79
CA ILE A 12 -9.79 1.63 11.07
C ILE A 12 -10.31 0.23 11.42
N GLU A 13 -11.56 -0.08 11.08
CA GLU A 13 -12.18 -1.37 11.35
C GLU A 13 -11.51 -2.50 10.55
N ALA A 14 -11.18 -2.25 9.28
CA ALA A 14 -10.45 -3.20 8.45
C ALA A 14 -9.01 -3.39 8.95
N VAL A 15 -8.34 -2.30 9.31
CA VAL A 15 -6.97 -2.33 9.86
C VAL A 15 -6.91 -3.13 11.15
N ASP A 16 -7.87 -2.92 12.06
CA ASP A 16 -7.95 -3.65 13.32
C ASP A 16 -8.18 -5.14 13.09
N ALA A 17 -9.10 -5.50 12.19
CA ALA A 17 -9.35 -6.89 11.85
C ALA A 17 -8.10 -7.59 11.25
N VAL A 18 -7.40 -6.91 10.34
CA VAL A 18 -6.18 -7.44 9.71
C VAL A 18 -5.05 -7.58 10.72
N PHE A 19 -4.82 -6.58 11.58
CA PHE A 19 -3.79 -6.69 12.61
C PHE A 19 -4.11 -7.76 13.65
N GLN A 20 -5.38 -7.93 14.01
CA GLN A 20 -5.80 -9.03 14.87
C GLN A 20 -5.52 -10.39 14.23
N ASP A 21 -5.81 -10.56 12.94
CA ASP A 21 -5.48 -11.79 12.22
C ASP A 21 -3.96 -12.01 12.18
N ILE A 22 -3.17 -10.98 11.84
CA ILE A 22 -1.71 -11.02 11.87
C ILE A 22 -1.18 -11.44 13.25
N ASP A 23 -1.77 -10.96 14.35
CA ASP A 23 -1.35 -11.32 15.72
C ASP A 23 -1.59 -12.79 16.05
N THR A 24 -2.55 -13.45 15.38
CA THR A 24 -2.74 -14.91 15.50
C THR A 24 -1.74 -15.70 14.67
N GLN A 25 -1.01 -15.03 13.78
CA GLN A 25 -0.01 -15.62 12.91
C GLN A 25 1.40 -15.34 13.48
N SER A 26 2.32 -16.31 13.41
CA SER A 26 3.72 -16.09 13.83
C SER A 26 4.50 -15.31 12.76
N VAL A 27 4.12 -14.06 12.55
CA VAL A 27 4.74 -13.13 11.60
C VAL A 27 5.93 -12.43 12.24
N ASP A 28 7.07 -12.38 11.54
CA ASP A 28 8.30 -11.74 12.00
C ASP A 28 8.30 -10.23 11.76
N ALA A 29 7.61 -9.78 10.71
CA ALA A 29 7.49 -8.36 10.35
C ALA A 29 6.24 -8.07 9.52
N VAL A 30 5.71 -6.87 9.68
CA VAL A 30 4.65 -6.32 8.81
C VAL A 30 5.23 -5.20 7.96
N VAL A 31 4.91 -5.20 6.66
CA VAL A 31 5.25 -4.12 5.73
C VAL A 31 3.98 -3.57 5.10
N CYS A 32 3.82 -2.25 5.14
CA CYS A 32 2.72 -1.53 4.51
C CYS A 32 3.18 -0.92 3.18
N LEU A 33 2.48 -1.21 2.08
CA LEU A 33 2.81 -0.69 0.75
C LEU A 33 2.16 0.67 0.46
N GLY A 34 1.57 1.33 1.46
CA GLY A 34 1.04 2.70 1.37
C GLY A 34 -0.47 2.77 1.27
N ASP A 35 -0.96 3.97 0.96
CA ASP A 35 -2.37 4.36 1.03
C ASP A 35 -2.94 4.13 2.43
N THR A 36 -2.24 4.71 3.41
CA THR A 36 -2.65 4.69 4.82
C THR A 36 -3.85 5.59 5.06
N VAL A 37 -3.94 6.69 4.31
CA VAL A 37 -5.10 7.58 4.24
C VAL A 37 -5.88 7.37 2.94
N GLY A 38 -7.08 7.94 2.87
CA GLY A 38 -7.93 7.80 1.70
C GLY A 38 -9.40 7.86 2.07
N TYR A 39 -10.19 6.92 1.55
CA TYR A 39 -11.65 7.00 1.55
C TYR A 39 -12.33 6.91 2.94
N GLY A 40 -11.67 6.33 3.93
CA GLY A 40 -12.17 6.13 5.28
C GLY A 40 -12.10 7.38 6.16
N ALA A 41 -12.78 7.32 7.30
CA ALA A 41 -12.98 8.47 8.18
C ALA A 41 -11.90 8.64 9.27
N SER A 42 -11.01 7.66 9.44
CA SER A 42 -10.12 7.56 10.61
C SER A 42 -8.62 7.60 10.24
N PRO A 43 -8.14 8.63 9.50
CA PRO A 43 -6.77 8.65 8.99
C PRO A 43 -5.73 8.68 10.13
N ALA A 44 -5.97 9.46 11.18
CA ALA A 44 -5.02 9.58 12.28
C ALA A 44 -4.80 8.25 13.02
N ASP A 45 -5.87 7.50 13.28
CA ASP A 45 -5.78 6.23 14.00
C ASP A 45 -5.13 5.14 13.16
N VAL A 46 -5.43 5.09 11.87
CA VAL A 46 -4.78 4.17 10.92
C VAL A 46 -3.29 4.48 10.81
N MET A 47 -2.91 5.76 10.61
CA MET A 47 -1.51 6.15 10.51
C MET A 47 -0.73 5.79 11.79
N ARG A 48 -1.28 6.06 12.99
CA ARG A 48 -0.64 5.70 14.26
C ARG A 48 -0.41 4.19 14.38
N LYS A 49 -1.42 3.37 14.06
CA LYS A 49 -1.30 1.91 14.10
C LYS A 49 -0.25 1.40 13.11
N VAL A 50 -0.25 1.91 11.89
CA VAL A 50 0.73 1.53 10.87
C VAL A 50 2.14 1.94 11.30
N GLN A 51 2.32 3.16 11.79
CA GLN A 51 3.60 3.66 12.29
C GLN A 51 4.14 2.82 13.45
N GLU A 52 3.28 2.37 14.36
CA GLU A 52 3.67 1.55 15.50
C GLU A 52 3.99 0.10 15.11
N ARG A 53 3.22 -0.48 14.18
CA ARG A 53 3.19 -1.92 13.95
C ARG A 53 4.00 -2.37 12.73
N CYS A 54 4.24 -1.50 11.76
CA CYS A 54 4.91 -1.86 10.51
C CYS A 54 6.41 -1.57 10.58
N ALA A 55 7.22 -2.56 10.23
CA ALA A 55 8.67 -2.42 10.13
C ALA A 55 9.10 -1.51 8.96
N MET A 56 8.25 -1.40 7.93
CA MET A 56 8.41 -0.49 6.80
C MET A 56 7.03 -0.06 6.31
N THR A 57 6.90 1.21 5.95
CA THR A 57 5.71 1.76 5.29
C THR A 57 6.13 2.57 4.07
N LEU A 58 5.48 2.35 2.94
CA LEU A 58 5.68 3.15 1.73
C LEU A 58 4.66 4.30 1.65
N LEU A 59 5.01 5.30 0.84
CA LEU A 59 4.11 6.39 0.47
C LEU A 59 3.20 5.93 -0.67
N GLY A 60 1.89 5.89 -0.45
CA GLY A 60 0.90 5.66 -1.50
C GLY A 60 0.52 6.93 -2.28
N ASN A 61 -0.26 6.80 -3.34
CA ASN A 61 -0.73 7.97 -4.10
C ASN A 61 -1.71 8.82 -3.30
N HIS A 62 -2.56 8.22 -2.46
CA HIS A 62 -3.45 8.99 -1.59
C HIS A 62 -2.67 9.70 -0.48
N ASP A 63 -1.65 9.05 0.10
CA ASP A 63 -0.74 9.66 1.06
C ASP A 63 0.00 10.86 0.42
N ALA A 64 0.53 10.66 -0.79
CA ALA A 64 1.23 11.70 -1.55
C ALA A 64 0.31 12.87 -1.93
N ALA A 65 -0.95 12.58 -2.31
CA ALA A 65 -1.95 13.60 -2.62
C ALA A 65 -2.30 14.46 -1.42
N VAL A 66 -2.28 13.91 -0.20
CA VAL A 66 -2.48 14.70 1.03
C VAL A 66 -1.31 15.67 1.26
N LEU A 67 -0.07 15.28 0.97
CA LEU A 67 1.12 16.14 1.06
C LEU A 67 1.19 17.20 -0.05
N ASP A 68 0.76 16.87 -1.27
CA ASP A 68 0.90 17.74 -2.45
C ASP A 68 -0.26 17.51 -3.43
N ASP A 69 -1.09 18.54 -3.62
CA ASP A 69 -2.24 18.52 -4.54
C ASP A 69 -1.90 18.12 -5.98
N ARG A 70 -0.66 18.38 -6.42
CA ARG A 70 -0.23 18.01 -7.77
C ARG A 70 -0.20 16.50 -7.97
N GLN A 71 -0.08 15.73 -6.90
CA GLN A 71 -0.11 14.26 -6.92
C GLN A 71 -1.52 13.69 -7.06
N ALA A 72 -2.56 14.50 -6.82
CA ALA A 72 -3.95 14.12 -7.03
C ALA A 72 -4.39 14.18 -8.51
N TYR A 73 -3.46 14.40 -9.44
CA TYR A 73 -3.77 14.46 -10.86
C TYR A 73 -4.38 13.15 -11.36
N GLY A 74 -5.54 13.24 -12.02
CA GLY A 74 -6.27 12.07 -12.52
C GLY A 74 -7.13 11.35 -11.47
N PHE A 75 -7.16 11.83 -10.23
CA PHE A 75 -8.08 11.31 -9.21
C PHE A 75 -9.53 11.58 -9.62
N HIS A 76 -10.39 10.61 -9.35
CA HIS A 76 -11.83 10.84 -9.47
C HIS A 76 -12.31 11.73 -8.31
N GLU A 77 -13.42 12.44 -8.50
CA GLU A 77 -14.04 13.34 -7.52
C GLU A 77 -14.11 12.77 -6.08
N ARG A 78 -14.49 11.50 -5.91
CA ARG A 78 -14.54 10.86 -4.58
C ARG A 78 -13.18 10.80 -3.88
N ALA A 79 -12.11 10.55 -4.64
CA ALA A 79 -10.76 10.51 -4.11
C ALA A 79 -10.27 11.92 -3.74
N LEU A 80 -10.62 12.94 -4.53
CA LEU A 80 -10.33 14.34 -4.19
C LEU A 80 -11.03 14.77 -2.89
N LEU A 81 -12.32 14.45 -2.75
CA LEU A 81 -13.06 14.71 -1.52
C LEU A 81 -12.46 14.01 -0.30
N ALA A 82 -11.92 12.80 -0.48
CA ALA A 82 -11.24 12.05 0.57
C ALA A 82 -9.92 12.70 0.99
N VAL A 83 -9.12 13.21 0.03
CA VAL A 83 -7.91 13.99 0.31
C VAL A 83 -8.26 15.26 1.10
N ASP A 84 -9.27 16.02 0.65
CA ASP A 84 -9.73 17.24 1.33
C ASP A 84 -10.29 16.95 2.73
N TRP A 85 -10.99 15.84 2.91
CA TRP A 85 -11.43 15.38 4.23
C TRP A 85 -10.23 15.06 5.12
N THR A 86 -9.27 14.30 4.61
CA THR A 86 -8.09 13.87 5.37
C THR A 86 -7.30 15.07 5.89
N ARG A 87 -7.06 16.08 5.04
CA ARG A 87 -6.34 17.30 5.47
C ARG A 87 -7.04 18.07 6.58
N ARG A 88 -8.37 18.12 6.55
CA ARG A 88 -9.15 18.74 7.63
C ARG A 88 -9.15 17.92 8.91
N ALA A 89 -9.21 16.59 8.79
CA ALA A 89 -9.14 15.69 9.93
C ALA A 89 -7.75 15.69 10.58
N LEU A 90 -6.70 15.86 9.76
CA LEU A 90 -5.31 16.00 10.16
C LEU A 90 -4.88 17.47 10.11
N ASP A 91 -5.68 18.40 10.62
CA ASP A 91 -5.33 19.83 10.60
C ASP A 91 -3.89 20.04 11.15
N PRO A 92 -2.95 20.59 10.35
CA PRO A 92 -1.56 20.77 10.75
C PRO A 92 -1.38 21.84 11.83
N GLU A 93 -2.38 22.69 12.09
CA GLU A 93 -2.36 23.64 13.22
C GLU A 93 -2.63 22.95 14.57
N VAL A 94 -3.10 21.69 14.56
CA VAL A 94 -3.34 20.89 15.75
C VAL A 94 -2.07 20.14 16.12
N GLU A 95 -1.48 20.48 17.28
CA GLU A 95 -0.18 19.96 17.73
C GLU A 95 -0.08 18.44 17.77
N SER A 96 -1.16 17.74 18.12
CA SER A 96 -1.19 16.27 18.16
C SER A 96 -1.10 15.59 16.78
N ASN A 97 -1.22 16.36 15.69
CA ASN A 97 -1.07 15.88 14.32
C ASN A 97 0.34 16.11 13.75
N HIS A 98 1.19 16.94 14.37
CA HIS A 98 2.50 17.29 13.81
C HIS A 98 3.36 16.06 13.52
N ALA A 99 3.44 15.13 14.49
CA ALA A 99 4.21 13.90 14.33
C ALA A 99 3.70 13.00 13.18
N LEU A 100 2.40 13.07 12.85
CA LEU A 100 1.82 12.34 11.73
C LEU A 100 2.21 12.97 10.39
N TRP A 101 2.23 14.30 10.30
CA TRP A 101 2.71 15.01 9.11
C TRP A 101 4.20 14.81 8.87
N ASP A 102 5.00 14.89 9.94
CA ASP A 102 6.45 14.62 9.87
C ASP A 102 6.69 13.19 9.34
N TRP A 103 6.02 12.19 9.95
CA TRP A 103 6.12 10.81 9.51
C TRP A 103 5.67 10.61 8.06
N LEU A 104 4.53 11.19 7.66
CA LEU A 104 4.01 11.10 6.30
C LEU A 104 5.01 11.67 5.27
N GLY A 105 5.67 12.78 5.61
CA GLY A 105 6.68 13.43 4.78
C GLY A 105 7.99 12.64 4.62
N GLU A 106 8.29 11.72 5.53
CA GLU A 106 9.47 10.85 5.47
C GLU A 106 9.27 9.66 4.53
N LEU A 107 8.02 9.21 4.33
CA LEU A 107 7.70 8.03 3.53
C LEU A 107 8.20 8.16 2.09
N LYS A 108 8.57 7.02 1.50
CA LYS A 108 9.03 6.91 0.11
C LYS A 108 8.14 5.95 -0.65
N PRO A 109 7.87 6.18 -1.95
CA PRO A 109 6.96 5.32 -2.72
C PRO A 109 7.60 3.99 -3.13
N LYS A 110 8.88 3.80 -2.84
CA LYS A 110 9.61 2.57 -3.07
C LYS A 110 10.68 2.35 -2.00
N GLY A 111 11.01 1.10 -1.77
CA GLY A 111 12.03 0.66 -0.83
C GLY A 111 12.51 -0.76 -1.13
N VAL A 112 13.45 -1.24 -0.31
CA VAL A 112 13.88 -2.65 -0.31
C VAL A 112 13.76 -3.17 1.10
N PHE A 113 13.02 -4.26 1.27
CA PHE A 113 12.93 -4.98 2.53
C PHE A 113 13.80 -6.23 2.47
N GLU A 114 14.59 -6.48 3.51
CA GLU A 114 15.47 -7.65 3.58
C GLU A 114 15.02 -8.58 4.71
N SER A 115 14.95 -9.88 4.41
CA SER A 115 14.63 -10.91 5.38
C SER A 115 15.34 -12.21 4.98
N ASP A 116 15.99 -12.86 5.94
CA ASP A 116 16.77 -14.09 5.72
C ASP A 116 17.77 -13.99 4.54
N ALA A 117 18.44 -12.83 4.43
CA ALA A 117 19.38 -12.48 3.35
C ALA A 117 18.76 -12.45 1.93
N ILE A 118 17.42 -12.45 1.82
CA ILE A 118 16.67 -12.23 0.58
C ILE A 118 16.18 -10.78 0.58
N ARG A 119 16.44 -10.09 -0.54
CA ARG A 119 15.99 -8.71 -0.76
C ARG A 119 14.74 -8.72 -1.64
N PHE A 120 13.74 -7.95 -1.22
CA PHE A 120 12.46 -7.80 -1.88
C PHE A 120 12.28 -6.32 -2.25
N GLN A 121 11.99 -6.05 -3.52
CA GLN A 121 11.63 -4.70 -3.92
C GLN A 121 10.19 -4.42 -3.46
N MET A 122 9.99 -3.26 -2.85
CA MET A 122 8.67 -2.79 -2.42
C MET A 122 8.37 -1.52 -3.20
N VAL A 123 7.22 -1.45 -3.85
CA VAL A 123 6.71 -0.26 -4.53
C VAL A 123 5.23 -0.10 -4.21
N HIS A 124 4.70 1.11 -4.18
CA HIS A 124 3.26 1.26 -3.99
C HIS A 124 2.49 0.83 -5.26
N ALA A 125 2.82 1.39 -6.43
CA ALA A 125 2.12 1.12 -7.69
C ALA A 125 2.87 0.19 -8.64
N SER A 126 4.07 0.56 -9.10
CA SER A 126 4.84 -0.26 -10.05
C SER A 126 6.36 0.02 -9.98
N PRO A 127 7.23 -0.91 -10.44
CA PRO A 127 8.67 -0.65 -10.55
C PRO A 127 9.05 0.62 -11.31
N ARG A 128 8.41 0.90 -12.44
CA ARG A 128 8.78 2.02 -13.32
C ARG A 128 8.12 3.34 -12.93
N GLU A 129 6.91 3.27 -12.39
CA GLU A 129 6.15 4.41 -11.86
C GLU A 129 5.63 4.02 -10.47
N PRO A 130 6.39 4.33 -9.40
CA PRO A 130 6.10 3.84 -8.05
C PRO A 130 4.83 4.36 -7.40
N LEU A 131 4.20 5.41 -7.92
CA LEU A 131 3.05 6.04 -7.27
C LEU A 131 1.72 5.77 -7.96
N SER A 132 1.65 5.83 -9.30
CA SER A 132 0.34 6.00 -9.94
C SER A 132 -0.01 4.97 -11.03
N GLU A 133 0.95 4.17 -11.49
CA GLU A 133 0.70 3.25 -12.60
C GLU A 133 -0.12 2.02 -12.21
N TYR A 134 -1.18 1.75 -12.98
CA TYR A 134 -1.98 0.55 -12.85
C TYR A 134 -1.42 -0.63 -13.67
N LEU A 135 -1.15 -1.73 -12.96
CA LEU A 135 -0.87 -3.05 -13.52
C LEU A 135 -2.05 -4.01 -13.29
N LEU A 136 -3.01 -4.01 -14.22
CA LEU A 136 -4.29 -4.70 -14.05
C LEU A 136 -4.25 -6.19 -14.43
N PRO A 137 -4.99 -7.08 -13.74
CA PRO A 137 -5.00 -8.53 -13.98
C PRO A 137 -5.30 -8.99 -15.41
N ASN A 138 -6.00 -8.18 -16.20
CA ASN A 138 -6.38 -8.48 -17.58
C ASN A 138 -5.29 -8.11 -18.60
N MET A 139 -4.16 -7.55 -18.17
CA MET A 139 -3.06 -7.26 -19.08
C MET A 139 -2.46 -8.55 -19.66
N PRO A 140 -2.21 -8.61 -20.98
CA PRO A 140 -1.53 -9.75 -21.58
C PRO A 140 -0.07 -9.80 -21.11
N SER A 141 0.50 -11.01 -21.04
CA SER A 141 1.90 -11.20 -20.66
C SER A 141 2.89 -10.55 -21.62
N SER A 142 2.46 -10.24 -22.85
CA SER A 142 3.21 -9.50 -23.87
C SER A 142 2.99 -7.98 -23.84
N SER A 143 2.29 -7.44 -22.84
CA SER A 143 2.05 -6.01 -22.70
C SER A 143 3.37 -5.25 -22.55
N GLU A 144 3.62 -4.26 -23.42
CA GLU A 144 4.82 -3.41 -23.35
C GLU A 144 4.98 -2.74 -21.97
N ARG A 145 3.86 -2.34 -21.34
CA ARG A 145 3.85 -1.78 -19.98
C ARG A 145 4.37 -2.79 -18.97
N LEU A 146 3.91 -4.04 -19.05
CA LEU A 146 4.31 -5.08 -18.11
C LEU A 146 5.78 -5.47 -18.32
N LEU A 147 6.21 -5.62 -19.57
CA LEU A 147 7.61 -5.90 -19.93
C LEU A 147 8.55 -4.80 -19.41
N ALA A 148 8.20 -3.52 -19.61
CA ALA A 148 8.98 -2.40 -19.09
C ALA A 148 9.07 -2.38 -17.55
N ASN A 149 8.09 -2.93 -16.83
CA ASN A 149 8.15 -3.07 -15.38
C ASN A 149 9.08 -4.20 -14.94
N PHE A 150 9.10 -5.32 -15.66
CA PHE A 150 10.09 -6.38 -15.41
C PHE A 150 11.51 -5.87 -15.66
N GLU A 151 11.73 -5.07 -16.72
CA GLU A 151 13.03 -4.43 -16.98
C GLU A 151 13.43 -3.40 -15.92
N ALA A 152 12.47 -2.66 -15.35
CA ALA A 152 12.71 -1.66 -14.31
C ALA A 152 12.86 -2.27 -12.89
N ALA A 153 12.43 -3.52 -12.69
CA ALA A 153 12.51 -4.19 -11.40
C ALA A 153 13.97 -4.37 -10.98
N GLN A 154 14.27 -4.03 -9.72
CA GLN A 154 15.65 -4.06 -9.20
C GLN A 154 15.96 -5.34 -8.44
N GLU A 155 14.94 -6.11 -8.08
CA GLU A 155 15.07 -7.36 -7.34
C GLU A 155 14.25 -8.45 -8.06
N ARG A 156 14.54 -9.72 -7.76
CA ARG A 156 13.84 -10.86 -8.38
C ARG A 156 12.34 -10.90 -8.06
N VAL A 157 11.95 -10.34 -6.92
CA VAL A 157 10.57 -10.30 -6.45
C VAL A 157 10.25 -8.87 -6.06
N THR A 158 9.17 -8.34 -6.65
CA THR A 158 8.60 -7.04 -6.32
C THR A 158 7.20 -7.23 -5.77
N PHE A 159 6.92 -6.63 -4.62
CA PHE A 159 5.55 -6.51 -4.10
C PHE A 159 5.02 -5.11 -4.40
N TYR A 160 3.74 -5.04 -4.78
CA TYR A 160 3.04 -3.81 -5.11
C TYR A 160 1.57 -3.87 -4.68
N GLY A 161 0.98 -2.69 -4.44
CA GLY A 161 -0.42 -2.48 -4.06
C GLY A 161 -1.19 -1.77 -5.18
N HIS A 162 -1.96 -0.73 -4.81
CA HIS A 162 -2.63 0.27 -5.68
C HIS A 162 -3.79 -0.25 -6.54
N THR A 163 -3.66 -1.46 -7.08
CA THR A 163 -4.64 -2.03 -8.03
C THR A 163 -5.84 -2.69 -7.35
N HIS A 164 -5.75 -2.94 -6.02
CA HIS A 164 -6.77 -3.62 -5.20
C HIS A 164 -7.12 -5.03 -5.71
N HIS A 165 -6.21 -5.63 -6.47
CA HIS A 165 -6.37 -6.96 -7.05
C HIS A 165 -5.28 -7.90 -6.53
N PRO A 166 -5.63 -8.89 -5.68
CA PRO A 166 -4.65 -9.83 -5.20
C PRO A 166 -4.24 -10.79 -6.33
N GLY A 167 -2.95 -11.09 -6.41
CA GLY A 167 -2.36 -12.01 -7.39
C GLY A 167 -0.94 -11.62 -7.74
N ALA A 168 -0.41 -12.21 -8.80
CA ALA A 168 0.97 -11.99 -9.23
C ALA A 168 1.12 -12.03 -10.75
N PHE A 169 2.01 -11.18 -11.26
CA PHE A 169 2.56 -11.31 -12.60
C PHE A 169 3.83 -12.16 -12.55
N GLN A 170 4.00 -13.02 -13.56
CA GLN A 170 5.24 -13.72 -13.83
C GLN A 170 5.60 -13.51 -15.29
N GLU A 171 6.90 -13.32 -15.59
CA GLU A 171 7.37 -13.11 -16.96
C GLU A 171 6.84 -14.18 -17.92
N ALA A 172 6.36 -13.72 -19.08
CA ALA A 172 5.78 -14.54 -20.13
C ALA A 172 4.57 -15.42 -19.71
N ARG A 173 3.96 -15.18 -18.54
CA ARG A 173 2.77 -15.90 -18.07
C ARG A 173 1.58 -14.98 -17.81
N PRO A 174 0.33 -15.47 -17.97
CA PRO A 174 -0.86 -14.73 -17.54
C PRO A 174 -0.82 -14.41 -16.04
N PHE A 175 -1.58 -13.39 -15.64
CA PHE A 175 -1.77 -13.05 -14.23
C PHE A 175 -2.26 -14.26 -13.42
N ALA A 176 -1.53 -14.59 -12.36
CA ALA A 176 -1.88 -15.66 -11.44
C ALA A 176 -2.78 -15.10 -10.33
N LYS A 177 -3.99 -15.64 -10.22
CA LYS A 177 -4.89 -15.33 -9.09
C LYS A 177 -4.51 -16.17 -7.87
N PRO A 178 -4.64 -15.64 -6.65
CA PRO A 178 -4.49 -16.43 -5.44
C PRO A 178 -5.58 -17.49 -5.38
N ASP A 179 -5.21 -18.65 -4.83
CA ASP A 179 -6.18 -19.67 -4.47
C ASP A 179 -6.66 -19.42 -3.04
N PHE A 180 -7.91 -19.00 -2.89
CA PHE A 180 -8.51 -18.69 -1.59
C PHE A 180 -9.23 -19.89 -0.96
N THR A 181 -9.05 -21.11 -1.47
CA THR A 181 -9.73 -22.31 -0.93
C THR A 181 -9.20 -22.77 0.44
N GLY A 182 -8.31 -22.02 1.10
CA GLY A 182 -7.73 -22.37 2.39
C GLY A 182 -8.04 -21.35 3.48
N ARG A 183 -8.93 -21.74 4.41
CA ARG A 183 -9.31 -21.11 5.70
C ARG A 183 -10.31 -19.95 5.66
N ASN A 184 -11.59 -20.32 5.80
CA ASN A 184 -12.61 -19.59 6.56
C ASN A 184 -13.43 -20.66 7.34
N GLU A 185 -12.84 -21.24 8.38
CA GLU A 185 -13.57 -22.04 9.39
C GLU A 185 -13.82 -21.24 10.67
N ALA A 186 -13.87 -19.90 10.59
CA ALA A 186 -14.45 -19.08 11.65
C ALA A 186 -15.79 -18.54 11.12
N GLY A 187 -16.86 -19.17 11.58
CA GLY A 187 -18.22 -18.70 11.35
C GLY A 187 -18.45 -17.31 11.94
N PHE A 188 -19.50 -16.67 11.42
CA PHE A 188 -20.14 -15.46 11.94
C PHE A 188 -20.27 -15.42 13.46
#